data_AF-A0A1X1WLB2-F1
#
_entry.id   AF-A0A1X1WLB2-F1
#
_cell.length_a   1.000
_cell.length_b   1.000
_cell.length_c   1.000
_cell.angle_alpha   90.00
_cell.angle_beta   90.00
_cell.angle_gamma   90.00
#
_symmetry.space_group_name_H-M   'P 1'
#
loop_
_entity.id
_entity.type
_entity.pdbx_description
1 polymer ?
#
loop_
_entity_poly.entity_id
_entity_poly.type
_entity_poly.pdbx_seq_one_letter_code
_entity_poly.pdbx_strand_id
1 'polypeptide(L)'
;MAHISTEHEVLAVVFQVRQVLHPATKRKPALHVLLWQRALEPERGKWSLPGGRLDSDEDLTSSVSRQLAEKVDLKELAHLEQLAVFSDPVRVPGPRTIASTFLGLVPSPATPELPPDTRWHPVSSLPPMAFDHAPMVEHARTRLVAKLSYTNIGFGLAPDEFALSTLRDIYSAALGHPVDATNLQRVLERRHVITRTGTTARSGRSGGRPAALYRFTDSRYRVTDEFAALRPPG
;
A
#
# COMPACT_ATOMS: atom_id res chain seq x y z
N MET A 1 7.96 -40.30 8.58
CA MET A 1 8.13 -38.96 7.98
C MET A 1 8.92 -38.13 8.98
N ALA A 2 9.98 -37.43 8.54
CA ALA A 2 10.74 -36.56 9.43
C ALA A 2 10.03 -35.21 9.56
N HIS A 3 9.69 -34.82 10.79
CA HIS A 3 9.22 -33.47 11.08
C HIS A 3 10.45 -32.62 11.42
N ILE A 4 10.68 -31.54 10.66
CA ILE A 4 11.77 -30.59 10.90
C ILE A 4 11.21 -29.25 11.37
N SER A 5 12.02 -28.50 12.11
CA SER A 5 11.68 -27.12 12.48
C SER A 5 11.48 -26.26 11.23
N THR A 6 10.47 -25.40 11.28
CA THR A 6 10.14 -24.44 10.21
C THR A 6 10.45 -23.05 10.73
N GLU A 7 11.27 -22.30 10.00
CA GLU A 7 11.49 -20.88 10.26
C GLU A 7 10.28 -20.07 9.78
N HIS A 8 10.01 -18.97 10.49
CA HIS A 8 8.92 -18.05 10.15
C HIS A 8 9.49 -16.65 9.98
N GLU A 9 9.27 -16.04 8.82
CA GLU A 9 9.55 -14.64 8.57
C GLU A 9 8.27 -13.83 8.38
N VAL A 10 8.37 -12.55 8.67
CA VAL A 10 7.32 -11.56 8.47
C VAL A 10 7.81 -10.52 7.47
N LEU A 11 7.03 -10.31 6.40
CA LEU A 11 7.36 -9.40 5.31
C LEU A 11 6.24 -8.38 5.09
N ALA A 12 6.59 -7.15 4.75
CA ALA A 12 5.63 -6.09 4.48
C ALA A 12 5.73 -5.62 3.03
N VAL A 13 4.60 -5.64 2.32
CA VAL A 13 4.41 -4.93 1.06
C VAL A 13 3.83 -3.56 1.37
N VAL A 14 4.68 -2.54 1.39
CA VAL A 14 4.25 -1.16 1.65
C VAL A 14 4.07 -0.42 0.34
N PHE A 15 2.85 0.08 0.08
CA PHE A 15 2.56 0.87 -1.10
C PHE A 15 2.40 2.35 -0.80
N GLN A 16 2.73 3.16 -1.81
CA GLN A 16 2.40 4.58 -1.87
C GLN A 16 2.18 5.02 -3.31
N VAL A 17 1.25 5.94 -3.56
CA VAL A 17 1.17 6.63 -4.85
C VAL A 17 2.17 7.79 -4.88
N ARG A 18 3.10 7.74 -5.83
CA ARG A 18 4.14 8.77 -6.02
C ARG A 18 4.15 9.31 -7.44
N GLN A 19 4.63 10.53 -7.61
CA GLN A 19 4.78 11.17 -8.92
C GLN A 19 6.03 10.61 -9.62
N VAL A 20 5.89 10.12 -10.85
CA VAL A 20 7.01 9.64 -11.68
C VAL A 20 7.41 10.73 -12.67
N LEU A 21 8.71 10.96 -12.83
CA LEU A 21 9.26 11.78 -13.92
C LEU A 21 9.16 10.98 -15.23
N HIS A 22 8.30 11.39 -16.15
CA HIS A 22 8.25 10.81 -17.50
C HIS A 22 9.12 11.66 -18.46
N PRO A 23 9.91 11.05 -19.36
CA PRO A 23 10.77 11.78 -20.32
C PRO A 23 10.00 12.69 -21.30
N ALA A 24 8.67 12.59 -21.36
CA ALA A 24 7.79 13.34 -22.26
C ALA A 24 6.87 14.34 -21.53
N THR A 25 7.41 15.04 -20.52
CA THR A 25 6.87 16.30 -19.92
C THR A 25 5.57 16.27 -19.09
N LYS A 26 5.05 15.12 -18.65
CA LYS A 26 4.05 15.09 -17.55
C LYS A 26 4.45 14.15 -16.41
N ARG A 27 4.48 14.69 -15.19
CA ARG A 27 4.51 13.89 -13.96
C ARG A 27 3.21 13.10 -13.90
N LYS A 28 3.29 11.76 -13.90
CA LYS A 28 2.13 10.89 -13.76
C LYS A 28 2.21 10.17 -12.41
N PRO A 29 1.13 10.15 -11.61
CA PRO A 29 1.08 9.32 -10.42
C PRO A 29 1.19 7.84 -10.79
N ALA A 30 1.96 7.09 -10.02
CA ALA A 30 2.06 5.63 -10.13
C ALA A 30 2.13 4.99 -8.75
N LEU A 31 1.58 3.78 -8.62
CA LEU A 31 1.74 2.97 -7.42
C LEU A 31 3.20 2.51 -7.32
N HIS A 32 3.82 2.78 -6.18
CA HIS A 32 5.17 2.33 -5.85
C HIS A 32 5.12 1.39 -4.65
N VAL A 33 6.08 0.48 -4.60
CA VAL A 33 6.36 -0.40 -3.46
C VAL A 33 7.69 0.00 -2.83
N LEU A 34 7.75 -0.03 -1.50
CA LEU A 34 9.00 0.16 -0.78
C LEU A 34 9.80 -1.12 -0.79
N LEU A 35 11.04 -1.05 -1.29
CA LEU A 35 11.96 -2.18 -1.36
C LEU A 35 13.29 -1.85 -0.70
N TRP A 36 13.97 -2.89 -0.23
CA TRP A 36 15.31 -2.84 0.34
C TRP A 36 16.27 -3.73 -0.44
N GLN A 37 17.43 -3.19 -0.80
CA GLN A 37 18.52 -3.96 -1.40
C GLN A 37 19.24 -4.85 -0.38
N ARG A 38 19.19 -6.17 -0.58
CA ARG A 38 19.79 -7.15 0.32
C ARG A 38 21.30 -7.00 0.41
N ALA A 39 21.82 -6.96 1.64
CA ALA A 39 23.26 -6.95 1.93
C ALA A 39 23.87 -8.34 2.19
N LEU A 40 23.03 -9.39 2.27
CA LEU A 40 23.44 -10.75 2.67
C LEU A 40 23.18 -11.77 1.56
N GLU A 41 23.97 -12.86 1.57
CA GLU A 41 23.67 -14.05 0.78
C GLU A 41 22.56 -14.89 1.41
N PRO A 42 21.83 -15.70 0.62
CA PRO A 42 21.83 -15.71 -0.85
C PRO A 42 21.15 -14.46 -1.44
N GLU A 43 21.37 -14.22 -2.73
CA GLU A 43 20.72 -13.16 -3.52
C GLU A 43 21.11 -11.74 -3.08
N ARG A 44 22.37 -11.56 -2.64
CA ARG A 44 22.94 -10.25 -2.33
C ARG A 44 22.80 -9.29 -3.52
N GLY A 45 22.44 -8.05 -3.24
CA GLY A 45 22.26 -7.00 -4.24
C GLY A 45 20.91 -7.01 -4.94
N LYS A 46 20.09 -8.06 -4.79
CA LYS A 46 18.69 -8.05 -5.24
C LYS A 46 17.81 -7.26 -4.27
N TRP A 47 16.67 -6.78 -4.78
CA TRP A 47 15.69 -6.04 -3.99
C TRP A 47 14.72 -6.99 -3.28
N SER A 48 14.33 -6.64 -2.07
CA SER A 48 13.48 -7.46 -1.21
C SER A 48 12.44 -6.61 -0.48
N LEU A 49 11.38 -7.26 0.00
CA LEU A 49 10.42 -6.62 0.87
C LEU A 49 11.07 -6.37 2.24
N PRO A 50 10.75 -5.25 2.92
CA PRO A 50 11.13 -5.05 4.31
C PRO A 50 10.51 -6.14 5.17
N GLY A 51 11.29 -6.66 6.12
CA GLY A 51 10.89 -7.77 6.96
C GLY A 51 12.08 -8.56 7.50
N GLY A 52 11.77 -9.61 8.25
CA GLY A 52 12.76 -10.44 8.90
C GLY A 52 12.13 -11.60 9.67
N ARG A 53 12.96 -12.31 10.45
CA ARG A 53 12.49 -13.44 11.27
C ARG A 53 11.56 -12.98 12.38
N LEU A 54 10.56 -13.82 12.67
CA LEU A 54 9.69 -13.69 13.84
C LEU A 54 10.46 -14.11 15.09
N ASP A 55 10.48 -13.25 16.10
CA ASP A 55 11.11 -13.57 17.38
C ASP A 55 10.19 -14.46 18.24
N SER A 56 10.76 -15.15 19.24
CA SER A 56 10.01 -16.14 20.04
C SER A 56 9.02 -15.53 21.04
N ASP A 57 9.11 -14.23 21.28
CA ASP A 57 8.36 -13.47 22.30
C ASP A 57 7.45 -12.39 21.71
N GLU A 58 7.21 -12.41 20.40
CA GLU A 58 6.33 -11.47 19.70
C GLU A 58 5.26 -12.16 18.83
N ASP A 59 4.17 -11.47 18.54
CA ASP A 59 3.21 -11.90 17.53
C ASP A 59 3.54 -11.33 16.15
N LEU A 60 2.84 -11.79 15.10
CA LEU A 60 3.10 -11.36 13.72
C LEU A 60 2.91 -9.86 13.51
N THR A 61 1.96 -9.25 14.22
CA THR A 61 1.65 -7.82 14.08
C THR A 61 2.75 -6.98 14.70
N SER A 62 3.20 -7.36 15.89
CA SER A 62 4.33 -6.77 16.61
C SER A 62 5.61 -6.91 15.80
N SER A 63 5.83 -8.09 15.21
CA SER A 63 6.98 -8.36 14.34
C SER A 63 7.00 -7.45 13.11
N VAL A 64 5.91 -7.37 12.34
CA VAL A 64 5.89 -6.47 11.17
C VAL A 64 6.08 -5.01 11.57
N SER A 65 5.51 -4.57 12.69
CA SER A 65 5.69 -3.21 13.18
C SER A 65 7.14 -2.94 13.56
N ARG A 66 7.81 -3.87 14.25
CA ARG A 66 9.23 -3.77 14.59
C ARG A 66 10.12 -3.74 13.34
N GLN A 67 9.89 -4.66 12.41
CA GLN A 67 10.63 -4.75 11.15
C GLN A 67 10.46 -3.49 10.28
N LEU A 68 9.26 -2.90 10.27
CA LEU A 68 8.99 -1.64 9.59
C LEU A 68 9.59 -0.43 10.32
N ALA A 69 9.58 -0.39 11.65
CA ALA A 69 10.13 0.73 12.44
C ALA A 69 11.62 0.98 12.16
N GLU A 70 12.37 -0.05 11.78
CA GLU A 70 13.76 0.10 11.38
C GLU A 70 13.94 0.81 10.02
N LYS A 71 12.92 0.82 9.17
CA LYS A 71 13.04 1.16 7.73
C LYS A 71 12.06 2.24 7.25
N VAL A 72 10.98 2.46 7.97
CA VAL A 72 9.87 3.36 7.66
C VAL A 72 9.46 4.08 8.93
N ASP A 73 9.26 5.40 8.85
CA ASP A 73 8.58 6.11 9.94
C ASP A 73 7.14 5.59 10.05
N LEU A 74 6.87 4.79 11.08
CA LEU A 74 5.55 4.21 11.33
C LEU A 74 4.44 5.26 11.47
N LYS A 75 4.78 6.53 11.77
CA LYS A 75 3.78 7.62 11.82
C LYS A 75 3.15 7.90 10.46
N GLU A 76 3.87 7.62 9.38
CA GLU A 76 3.38 7.79 8.01
C GLU A 76 2.61 6.57 7.49
N LEU A 77 2.57 5.47 8.26
CA LEU A 77 1.83 4.27 7.90
C LEU A 77 0.36 4.40 8.31
N ALA A 78 -0.51 4.70 7.35
CA ALA A 78 -1.93 4.95 7.61
C ALA A 78 -2.77 3.66 7.68
N HIS A 79 -2.31 2.56 7.07
CA HIS A 79 -3.01 1.28 7.11
C HIS A 79 -2.02 0.12 7.12
N LEU A 80 -2.31 -0.92 7.90
CA LEU A 80 -1.55 -2.16 7.94
C LEU A 80 -2.51 -3.34 8.16
N GLU A 81 -2.45 -4.35 7.30
CA GLU A 81 -3.26 -5.55 7.43
C GLU A 81 -2.52 -6.81 6.99
N GLN A 82 -2.87 -7.96 7.57
CA GLN A 82 -2.34 -9.23 7.11
C GLN A 82 -2.85 -9.56 5.70
N LEU A 83 -1.94 -9.97 4.83
CA LEU A 83 -2.19 -10.21 3.42
C LEU A 83 -2.40 -11.70 3.13
N ALA A 84 -1.35 -12.50 3.25
CA ALA A 84 -1.32 -13.94 2.95
C ALA A 84 -0.14 -14.64 3.63
N VAL A 85 -0.16 -15.97 3.64
CA VAL A 85 0.97 -16.81 4.05
C VAL A 85 1.55 -17.49 2.81
N PHE A 86 2.86 -17.34 2.61
CA PHE A 86 3.62 -17.99 1.55
C PHE A 86 4.41 -19.14 2.16
N SER A 87 4.15 -20.34 1.65
CA SER A 87 4.64 -21.57 2.27
C SER A 87 5.12 -22.59 1.24
N ASP A 88 5.58 -22.18 0.07
CA ASP A 88 6.24 -23.12 -0.85
C ASP A 88 7.50 -23.71 -0.18
N PRO A 89 7.70 -25.04 -0.11
CA PRO A 89 8.86 -25.69 0.52
C PRO A 89 10.23 -25.22 0.04
N VAL A 90 10.32 -24.74 -1.20
CA VAL A 90 11.57 -24.32 -1.84
C VAL A 90 11.64 -22.83 -2.11
N ARG A 91 10.76 -22.02 -1.47
CA ARG A 91 10.70 -20.56 -1.69
C ARG A 91 12.01 -19.83 -1.41
N VAL A 92 12.75 -20.28 -0.40
CA VAL A 92 14.08 -19.78 -0.05
C VAL A 92 15.03 -20.96 0.09
N PRO A 93 16.29 -20.84 -0.35
CA PRO A 93 17.30 -21.85 -0.10
C PRO A 93 17.58 -22.00 1.41
N GLY A 94 17.83 -23.22 1.87
CA GLY A 94 18.21 -23.50 3.25
C GLY A 94 17.07 -24.12 4.07
N PRO A 95 16.93 -23.74 5.36
CA PRO A 95 15.86 -24.26 6.22
C PRO A 95 14.47 -24.01 5.63
N ARG A 96 13.56 -24.94 5.93
CA ARG A 96 12.14 -24.79 5.59
C ARG A 96 11.63 -23.48 6.22
N THR A 97 11.21 -22.54 5.38
CA THR A 97 10.74 -21.22 5.82
C THR A 97 9.34 -20.93 5.29
N ILE A 98 8.48 -20.35 6.13
CA ILE A 98 7.21 -19.75 5.72
C ILE A 98 7.26 -18.24 5.94
N ALA A 99 6.56 -17.49 5.10
CA ALA A 99 6.44 -16.04 5.24
C ALA A 99 5.00 -15.63 5.50
N SER A 100 4.76 -14.87 6.57
CA SER A 100 3.51 -14.12 6.73
C SER A 100 3.69 -12.72 6.18
N THR A 101 2.85 -12.35 5.23
CA THR A 101 2.93 -11.06 4.54
C THR A 101 1.88 -10.10 5.04
N PHE A 102 2.21 -8.81 5.02
CA PHE A 102 1.32 -7.70 5.34
C PHE A 102 1.24 -6.70 4.19
N LEU A 103 0.09 -6.03 4.07
CA LEU A 103 -0.11 -4.89 3.19
C LEU A 103 -0.08 -3.61 4.04
N GLY A 104 0.89 -2.75 3.78
CA GLY A 104 1.00 -1.42 4.37
C GLY A 104 0.67 -0.33 3.36
N LEU A 105 0.02 0.76 3.78
CA LEU A 105 -0.25 1.92 2.93
C LEU A 105 0.26 3.20 3.58
N VAL A 106 0.99 3.98 2.80
CA VAL A 106 1.48 5.32 3.17
C VAL A 106 0.73 6.36 2.33
N PRO A 107 0.16 7.41 2.94
CA PRO A 107 -0.52 8.47 2.22
C PRO A 107 0.39 9.22 1.24
N SER A 108 -0.13 9.66 0.11
CA SER A 108 0.53 10.68 -0.71
C SER A 108 0.19 12.08 -0.15
N PRO A 109 1.13 13.03 -0.02
CA PRO A 109 2.51 13.01 -0.51
C PRO A 109 3.54 12.74 0.61
N ALA A 110 3.22 11.95 1.64
CA ALA A 110 4.14 11.69 2.76
C ALA A 110 5.54 11.27 2.28
N THR A 111 6.58 11.72 2.97
CA THR A 111 7.96 11.42 2.62
C THR A 111 8.68 10.85 3.84
N PRO A 112 8.42 9.58 4.20
CA PRO A 112 9.14 8.95 5.30
C PRO A 112 10.64 8.96 5.00
N GLU A 113 11.45 9.19 6.03
CA GLU A 113 12.90 9.09 5.92
C GLU A 113 13.29 7.63 5.64
N LEU A 114 14.15 7.42 4.65
CA LEU A 114 14.57 6.10 4.21
C LEU A 114 16.08 5.92 4.35
N PRO A 115 16.55 4.74 4.79
CA PRO A 115 17.95 4.36 4.71
C PRO A 115 18.49 4.36 3.25
N PRO A 116 19.81 4.48 3.02
CA PRO A 116 20.39 4.59 1.67
C PRO A 116 20.10 3.40 0.72
N ASP A 117 19.90 2.22 1.30
CA ASP A 117 19.62 0.94 0.64
C ASP A 117 18.11 0.68 0.45
N THR A 118 17.25 1.61 0.85
CA THR A 118 15.79 1.49 0.83
C THR A 118 15.19 2.54 -0.10
N ARG A 119 14.36 2.12 -1.06
CA ARG A 119 13.82 3.00 -2.10
C ARG A 119 12.42 2.59 -2.53
N TRP A 120 11.67 3.57 -3.05
CA TRP A 120 10.39 3.35 -3.71
C TRP A 120 10.59 2.96 -5.17
N HIS A 121 10.00 1.84 -5.59
CA HIS A 121 10.05 1.34 -6.97
C HIS A 121 8.65 1.31 -7.58
N PRO A 122 8.45 1.73 -8.85
CA PRO A 122 7.16 1.59 -9.52
C PRO A 122 6.74 0.12 -9.57
N VAL A 123 5.52 -0.19 -9.14
CA VAL A 123 4.99 -1.57 -9.20
C VAL A 123 4.91 -2.09 -10.64
N SER A 124 4.74 -1.20 -11.62
CA SER A 124 4.75 -1.53 -13.04
C SER A 124 6.14 -1.83 -13.61
N SER A 125 7.22 -1.60 -12.85
CA SER A 125 8.60 -1.78 -13.29
C SER A 125 9.48 -2.18 -12.10
N LEU A 126 9.17 -3.36 -11.54
CA LEU A 126 9.93 -3.90 -10.42
C LEU A 126 11.37 -4.24 -10.85
N PRO A 127 12.38 -3.93 -10.02
CA PRO A 127 13.73 -4.43 -10.24
C PRO A 127 13.81 -5.94 -10.00
N PRO A 128 14.94 -6.59 -10.30
CA PRO A 128 15.17 -7.99 -9.92
C PRO A 128 14.96 -8.18 -8.40
N MET A 129 13.94 -8.96 -8.05
CA MET A 129 13.58 -9.24 -6.67
C MET A 129 14.19 -10.55 -6.18
N ALA A 130 14.44 -10.62 -4.88
CA ALA A 130 14.91 -11.81 -4.20
C ALA A 130 13.77 -12.82 -4.02
N PHE A 131 14.09 -14.10 -4.17
CA PHE A 131 13.18 -15.20 -3.87
C PHE A 131 11.82 -15.07 -4.58
N ASP A 132 10.73 -15.33 -3.86
CA ASP A 132 9.33 -15.22 -4.29
C ASP A 132 8.70 -13.86 -3.94
N HIS A 133 9.48 -12.81 -3.68
CA HIS A 133 8.95 -11.52 -3.23
C HIS A 133 8.17 -10.76 -4.32
N ALA A 134 8.52 -10.90 -5.60
CA ALA A 134 7.76 -10.28 -6.69
C ALA A 134 6.31 -10.77 -6.76
N PRO A 135 6.03 -12.10 -6.69
CA PRO A 135 4.67 -12.62 -6.50
C PRO A 135 3.91 -12.02 -5.32
N MET A 136 4.58 -11.74 -4.19
CA MET A 136 3.92 -11.12 -3.03
C MET A 136 3.45 -9.69 -3.32
N VAL A 137 4.26 -8.92 -4.07
CA VAL A 137 3.88 -7.55 -4.50
C VAL A 137 2.64 -7.59 -5.38
N GLU A 138 2.57 -8.53 -6.33
CA GLU A 138 1.39 -8.65 -7.20
C GLU A 138 0.14 -9.11 -6.43
N HIS A 139 0.31 -10.01 -5.46
CA HIS A 139 -0.78 -10.43 -4.57
C HIS A 139 -1.31 -9.25 -3.74
N ALA A 140 -0.41 -8.43 -3.18
CA ALA A 140 -0.75 -7.22 -2.44
C ALA A 140 -1.47 -6.19 -3.31
N ARG A 141 -1.00 -5.99 -4.55
CA ARG A 141 -1.63 -5.08 -5.51
C ARG A 141 -3.06 -5.54 -5.83
N THR A 142 -3.23 -6.83 -6.12
CA THR A 142 -4.56 -7.41 -6.38
C THR A 142 -5.49 -7.22 -5.18
N ARG A 143 -4.99 -7.44 -3.95
CA ARG A 143 -5.75 -7.19 -2.72
C ARG A 143 -6.18 -5.73 -2.58
N LEU A 144 -5.25 -4.80 -2.80
CA LEU A 144 -5.53 -3.36 -2.74
C LEU A 144 -6.60 -2.95 -3.76
N VAL A 145 -6.44 -3.35 -5.02
CA VAL A 145 -7.38 -3.07 -6.11
C VAL A 145 -8.78 -3.57 -5.76
N ALA A 146 -8.89 -4.81 -5.28
CA ALA A 146 -10.17 -5.37 -4.85
C ALA A 146 -10.77 -4.55 -3.71
N LYS A 147 -9.99 -4.22 -2.67
CA LYS A 147 -10.48 -3.49 -1.49
C LYS A 147 -10.94 -2.07 -1.79
N LEU A 148 -10.34 -1.38 -2.77
CA LEU A 148 -10.81 -0.06 -3.21
C LEU A 148 -12.27 -0.09 -3.73
N SER A 149 -12.72 -1.23 -4.25
CA SER A 149 -14.08 -1.36 -4.79
C SER A 149 -15.16 -1.43 -3.70
N TYR A 150 -14.88 -2.04 -2.54
CA TYR A 150 -15.90 -2.34 -1.52
C TYR A 150 -15.58 -1.84 -0.10
N THR A 151 -14.43 -1.19 0.13
CA THR A 151 -14.08 -0.58 1.43
C THR A 151 -13.74 0.91 1.32
N ASN A 152 -13.43 1.54 2.46
CA ASN A 152 -12.90 2.90 2.53
C ASN A 152 -11.36 2.97 2.45
N ILE A 153 -10.64 1.86 2.18
CA ILE A 153 -9.17 1.75 2.28
C ILE A 153 -8.36 2.84 1.54
N GLY A 154 -8.97 3.55 0.59
CA GLY A 154 -8.37 4.70 -0.07
C GLY A 154 -7.89 5.81 0.90
N PHE A 155 -8.39 5.86 2.14
CA PHE A 155 -7.86 6.77 3.17
C PHE A 155 -6.37 6.53 3.43
N GLY A 156 -5.89 5.29 3.30
CA GLY A 156 -4.49 4.94 3.52
C GLY A 156 -3.54 5.43 2.42
N LEU A 157 -4.07 5.93 1.30
CA LEU A 157 -3.29 6.42 0.15
C LEU A 157 -3.41 7.93 -0.06
N ALA A 158 -4.42 8.56 0.52
CA ALA A 158 -4.77 9.96 0.30
C ALA A 158 -4.35 10.84 1.48
N PRO A 159 -4.05 12.13 1.25
CA PRO A 159 -3.83 13.06 2.35
C PRO A 159 -5.13 13.28 3.14
N ASP A 160 -5.04 13.92 4.31
CA ASP A 160 -6.21 14.20 5.16
C ASP A 160 -7.28 15.03 4.45
N GLU A 161 -6.86 16.02 3.65
CA GLU A 161 -7.72 16.81 2.78
C GLU A 161 -7.22 16.82 1.34
N PHE A 162 -8.13 16.65 0.37
CA PHE A 162 -7.80 16.56 -1.05
C PHE A 162 -8.85 17.19 -1.96
N ALA A 163 -8.41 17.65 -3.13
CA ALA A 163 -9.30 17.88 -4.26
C ALA A 163 -9.64 16.53 -4.94
N LEU A 164 -10.81 16.44 -5.60
CA LEU A 164 -11.20 15.22 -6.33
C LEU A 164 -10.21 14.82 -7.42
N SER A 165 -9.52 15.78 -8.05
CA SER A 165 -8.47 15.49 -9.04
C SER A 165 -7.31 14.70 -8.42
N THR A 166 -6.89 15.06 -7.22
CA THR A 166 -5.85 14.34 -6.47
C THR A 166 -6.32 12.93 -6.10
N LEU A 167 -7.55 12.79 -5.61
CA LEU A 167 -8.09 11.47 -5.28
C LEU A 167 -8.23 10.57 -6.52
N ARG A 168 -8.71 11.13 -7.63
CA ARG A 168 -8.77 10.46 -8.94
C ARG A 168 -7.40 9.96 -9.37
N ASP A 169 -6.38 10.80 -9.23
CA ASP A 169 -5.00 10.47 -9.60
C ASP A 169 -4.45 9.31 -8.76
N ILE A 170 -4.74 9.30 -7.45
CA ILE A 170 -4.39 8.21 -6.54
C ILE A 170 -5.10 6.91 -6.92
N TYR A 171 -6.43 6.96 -7.11
CA TYR A 171 -7.22 5.79 -7.50
C TYR A 171 -6.79 5.24 -8.86
N SER A 172 -6.54 6.11 -9.84
CA SER A 172 -6.08 5.69 -11.18
C SER A 172 -4.72 4.99 -11.12
N ALA A 173 -3.81 5.49 -10.28
CA ALA A 173 -2.50 4.89 -10.08
C ALA A 173 -2.57 3.53 -9.38
N ALA A 174 -3.41 3.40 -8.35
CA ALA A 174 -3.60 2.14 -7.62
C ALA A 174 -4.33 1.08 -8.45
N LEU A 175 -5.38 1.47 -9.18
CA LEU A 175 -6.17 0.57 -10.04
C LEU A 175 -5.44 0.20 -11.34
N GLY A 176 -4.49 1.02 -11.78
CA GLY A 176 -3.73 0.80 -13.02
C GLY A 176 -4.48 1.19 -14.30
N HIS A 177 -5.61 1.89 -14.19
CA HIS A 177 -6.36 2.42 -15.33
C HIS A 177 -6.94 3.82 -15.00
N PRO A 178 -7.28 4.64 -16.01
CA PRO A 178 -7.90 5.94 -15.77
C PRO A 178 -9.23 5.82 -15.01
N VAL A 179 -9.47 6.75 -14.08
CA VAL A 179 -10.72 6.91 -13.34
C VAL A 179 -11.32 8.28 -13.66
N ASP A 180 -12.64 8.35 -13.82
CA ASP A 180 -13.35 9.63 -13.94
C ASP A 180 -13.60 10.24 -12.56
N ALA A 181 -13.29 11.53 -12.39
CA ALA A 181 -13.42 12.22 -11.10
C ALA A 181 -14.88 12.35 -10.65
N THR A 182 -15.80 12.62 -11.58
CA THR A 182 -17.23 12.79 -11.28
C THR A 182 -17.84 11.46 -10.84
N ASN A 183 -17.53 10.38 -11.56
CA ASN A 183 -17.99 9.05 -11.18
C ASN A 183 -17.40 8.59 -9.85
N LEU A 184 -16.11 8.82 -9.61
CA LEU A 184 -15.46 8.52 -8.34
C LEU A 184 -16.13 9.26 -7.18
N GLN A 185 -16.34 10.57 -7.33
CA GLN A 185 -17.04 11.38 -6.34
C GLN A 185 -18.43 10.81 -6.05
N ARG A 186 -19.24 10.59 -7.09
CA ARG A 186 -20.61 10.07 -6.97
C ARG A 186 -20.65 8.73 -6.23
N VAL A 187 -19.73 7.81 -6.54
CA VAL A 187 -19.67 6.49 -5.88
C VAL A 187 -19.29 6.62 -4.41
N LEU A 188 -18.28 7.42 -4.08
CA LEU A 188 -17.77 7.55 -2.71
C LEU A 188 -18.72 8.37 -1.82
N GLU A 189 -19.39 9.40 -2.35
CA GLU A 189 -20.42 10.15 -1.64
C GLU A 189 -21.64 9.27 -1.33
N ARG A 190 -22.12 8.49 -2.32
CA ARG A 190 -23.22 7.53 -2.11
C ARG A 190 -22.89 6.56 -0.97
N ARG A 191 -21.68 6.01 -0.94
CA ARG A 191 -21.20 5.09 0.11
C ARG A 191 -20.83 5.77 1.43
N HIS A 192 -21.05 7.07 1.57
CA HIS A 192 -20.67 7.87 2.75
C HIS A 192 -19.19 7.71 3.15
N VAL A 193 -18.30 7.63 2.16
CA VAL A 193 -16.85 7.44 2.34
C VAL A 193 -16.11 8.77 2.38
N ILE A 194 -16.60 9.78 1.66
CA ILE A 194 -16.02 11.13 1.63
C ILE A 194 -17.05 12.19 1.98
N THR A 195 -16.59 13.32 2.48
CA THR A 195 -17.41 14.51 2.75
C THR A 195 -16.65 15.78 2.37
N ARG A 196 -17.39 16.83 2.03
CA ARG A 196 -16.80 18.16 1.81
C ARG A 196 -16.31 18.74 3.12
N THR A 197 -15.16 19.41 3.08
CA THR A 197 -14.61 20.11 4.25
C THR A 197 -15.25 21.49 4.46
N GLY A 198 -15.89 22.05 3.42
CA GLY A 198 -16.33 23.45 3.38
C GLY A 198 -15.23 24.43 2.97
N THR A 199 -14.00 23.95 2.78
CA THR A 199 -12.86 24.74 2.33
C THR A 199 -12.53 24.46 0.86
N THR A 200 -11.69 25.31 0.27
CA THR A 200 -11.22 25.16 -1.10
C THR A 200 -9.69 25.18 -1.15
N ALA A 201 -9.10 24.49 -2.12
CA ALA A 201 -7.67 24.54 -2.39
C ALA A 201 -7.23 26.00 -2.67
N ARG A 202 -5.96 26.32 -2.41
CA ARG A 202 -5.43 27.63 -2.80
C ARG A 202 -5.55 27.82 -4.31
N SER A 203 -5.98 29.01 -4.75
CA SER A 203 -6.00 29.36 -6.17
C SER A 203 -4.62 29.16 -6.78
N GLY A 204 -4.54 28.35 -7.84
CA GLY A 204 -3.29 28.18 -8.59
C GLY A 204 -2.92 29.44 -9.36
N ARG A 205 -1.65 29.53 -9.80
CA ARG A 205 -1.13 30.64 -10.64
C ARG A 205 -1.93 30.85 -11.94
N SER A 206 -2.69 29.86 -12.37
CA SER A 206 -3.51 29.85 -13.58
C SER A 206 -4.94 30.42 -13.41
N GLY A 207 -5.29 30.96 -12.23
CA GLY A 207 -6.48 31.82 -12.08
C GLY A 207 -7.86 31.13 -12.15
N GLY A 208 -7.92 29.79 -12.11
CA GLY A 208 -9.18 29.04 -12.07
C GLY A 208 -9.88 29.08 -10.70
N ARG A 209 -11.19 28.78 -10.67
CA ARG A 209 -11.96 28.66 -9.42
C ARG A 209 -11.29 27.62 -8.50
N PRO A 210 -11.01 27.97 -7.24
CA PRO A 210 -10.53 27.04 -6.22
C PRO A 210 -11.34 25.74 -6.18
N ALA A 211 -10.65 24.60 -6.26
CA ALA A 211 -11.28 23.29 -6.15
C ALA A 211 -11.79 23.09 -4.72
N ALA A 212 -13.03 22.59 -4.55
CA ALA A 212 -13.53 22.19 -3.25
C ALA A 212 -12.68 21.04 -2.67
N LEU A 213 -12.42 21.11 -1.36
CA LEU A 213 -11.70 20.08 -0.63
C LEU A 213 -12.67 19.09 0.01
N TYR A 214 -12.21 17.85 0.07
CA TYR A 214 -12.88 16.70 0.63
C TYR A 214 -11.93 15.98 1.58
N ARG A 215 -12.51 15.21 2.48
CA ARG A 215 -11.78 14.27 3.33
C ARG A 215 -12.54 12.94 3.39
N PHE A 216 -11.83 11.88 3.77
CA PHE A 216 -12.52 10.66 4.19
C PHE A 216 -13.33 10.93 5.46
N THR A 217 -14.48 10.28 5.59
CA THR A 217 -15.37 10.44 6.75
C THR A 217 -14.77 9.85 8.02
N ASP A 218 -13.93 8.83 7.86
CA ASP A 218 -13.16 8.19 8.92
C ASP A 218 -11.91 7.50 8.32
N SER A 219 -10.90 7.28 9.16
CA SER A 219 -9.67 6.54 8.84
C SER A 219 -9.66 5.13 9.44
N ARG A 220 -10.83 4.61 9.85
CA ARG A 220 -10.96 3.25 10.38
C ARG A 220 -11.38 2.34 9.23
N TYR A 221 -10.57 1.32 8.93
CA TYR A 221 -10.91 0.38 7.88
C TYR A 221 -12.29 -0.27 8.10
N ARG A 222 -13.17 -0.13 7.11
CA ARG A 222 -14.51 -0.75 7.07
C ARG A 222 -14.95 -1.08 5.66
N VAL A 223 -15.81 -2.09 5.55
CA VAL A 223 -16.57 -2.37 4.33
C VAL A 223 -17.62 -1.27 4.17
N THR A 224 -17.77 -0.75 2.96
CA THR A 224 -18.68 0.37 2.66
C THR A 224 -19.53 0.12 1.41
N ASP A 225 -19.57 -1.12 0.93
CA ASP A 225 -20.55 -1.52 -0.07
C ASP A 225 -21.92 -1.68 0.60
N GLU A 226 -22.89 -0.91 0.13
CA GLU A 226 -24.29 -0.94 0.59
C GLU A 226 -24.95 -2.30 0.33
N PHE A 227 -24.43 -3.07 -0.65
CA PHE A 227 -24.88 -4.42 -0.98
C PHE A 227 -24.10 -5.52 -0.24
N ALA A 228 -23.09 -5.17 0.58
CA ALA A 228 -22.48 -6.11 1.54
C ALA A 228 -23.39 -6.42 2.74
N ALA A 229 -24.66 -6.00 2.68
CA ALA A 229 -25.74 -6.46 3.52
C ALA A 229 -26.12 -7.91 3.18
N LEU A 230 -25.26 -8.86 3.58
CA LEU A 230 -25.78 -10.10 4.18
C LEU A 230 -26.48 -9.72 5.50
N ARG A 231 -27.57 -8.96 5.42
CA ARG A 231 -28.47 -8.77 6.55
C ARG A 231 -29.15 -10.11 6.77
N PRO A 232 -29.06 -10.75 7.95
CA PRO A 232 -30.07 -11.74 8.29
C PRO A 232 -31.45 -11.05 8.22
N PRO A 233 -32.50 -11.74 7.74
CA PRO A 233 -33.83 -11.13 7.69
C PRO A 233 -34.29 -10.78 9.11
N GLY A 234 -34.77 -9.54 9.28
CA GLY A 234 -35.45 -9.05 10.50
C GLY A 234 -34.67 -8.00 11.26
#